data_AF-A0A1G2W075-F1
#
_entry.id   AF-A0A1G2W075-F1
#
_cell.length_a   1.000
_cell.length_b   1.000
_cell.length_c   1.000
_cell.angle_alpha   90.00
_cell.angle_beta   90.00
_cell.angle_gamma   90.00
#
_symmetry.space_group_name_H-M   'P 1'
#
loop_
_entity.id
_entity.type
_entity.pdbx_description
1 polymer ?
#
loop_
_entity_poly.entity_id
_entity_poly.type
_entity_poly.pdbx_seq_one_letter_code
_entity_poly.pdbx_strand_id
1 'polypeptide(L)'
;MVSDMKKTIAALCAVTLSACAWNANAAVQVLDFDDLAKEGSGRDYIAGPTFEYGGFSFTSAYSESPHFLIWQQDAVENADQGGGTFAHRWDRFPMTISRTNGALFDLVSFDFADIVNSGARSTNQLALTYGDGRTEYFSATSDGLAGLETLHLNRTGLKSISIAAFSREWWQIDNFTVSSSAAVPEPATWAMMIMGFGGIGATLRRRRTMALA
;
A
#
# COMPACT_ATOMS: atom_id res chain seq x y z
N MET A 1 -73.71 -3.33 29.42
CA MET A 1 -72.62 -4.15 29.97
C MET A 1 -71.97 -4.90 28.82
N VAL A 2 -70.70 -4.58 28.53
CA VAL A 2 -69.61 -5.48 28.08
C VAL A 2 -69.82 -6.23 26.74
N SER A 3 -68.92 -6.31 25.78
CA SER A 3 -67.67 -5.64 25.42
C SER A 3 -67.30 -6.16 24.02
N ASP A 4 -66.69 -5.38 23.13
CA ASP A 4 -65.24 -5.25 22.89
C ASP A 4 -64.92 -5.56 21.42
N MET A 5 -64.67 -4.46 20.72
CA MET A 5 -63.90 -4.32 19.49
C MET A 5 -62.51 -4.97 19.64
N LYS A 6 -62.32 -6.17 19.08
CA LYS A 6 -60.98 -6.80 19.01
C LYS A 6 -60.23 -6.33 17.77
N LYS A 7 -59.21 -5.53 18.06
CA LYS A 7 -58.26 -4.86 17.17
C LYS A 7 -57.47 -5.87 16.33
N THR A 8 -57.38 -5.60 15.03
CA THR A 8 -56.42 -6.19 14.09
C THR A 8 -54.99 -5.83 14.52
N ILE A 9 -54.20 -6.82 14.91
CA ILE A 9 -52.77 -6.67 15.17
C ILE A 9 -52.05 -7.02 13.87
N ALA A 10 -51.55 -6.00 13.17
CA ALA A 10 -50.60 -6.19 12.08
C ALA A 10 -49.23 -6.51 12.69
N ALA A 11 -48.73 -7.72 12.44
CA ALA A 11 -47.39 -8.13 12.81
C ALA A 11 -46.37 -7.41 11.91
N LEU A 12 -45.56 -6.54 12.51
CA LEU A 12 -44.41 -5.92 11.85
C LEU A 12 -43.26 -6.93 11.88
N CYS A 13 -42.96 -7.56 10.74
CA CYS A 13 -41.75 -8.36 10.58
C CYS A 13 -40.53 -7.43 10.70
N ALA A 14 -39.83 -7.50 11.83
CA ALA A 14 -38.53 -6.88 11.99
C ALA A 14 -37.51 -7.71 11.19
N VAL A 15 -37.11 -7.22 10.03
CA VAL A 15 -35.95 -7.73 9.31
C VAL A 15 -34.71 -7.25 10.06
N THR A 16 -34.11 -8.13 10.86
CA THR A 16 -32.77 -7.90 11.41
C THR A 16 -31.76 -8.13 10.30
N LEU A 17 -31.27 -7.06 9.69
CA LEU A 17 -30.02 -7.10 8.90
C LEU A 17 -28.87 -7.27 9.90
N SER A 18 -28.40 -8.50 10.09
CA SER A 18 -27.16 -8.75 10.82
C SER A 18 -25.99 -8.39 9.90
N ALA A 19 -25.49 -7.16 10.03
CA ALA A 19 -24.24 -6.73 9.39
C ALA A 19 -23.06 -7.41 10.11
N CYS A 20 -22.73 -8.64 9.71
CA CYS A 20 -21.45 -9.23 10.07
C CYS A 20 -20.37 -8.52 9.24
N ALA A 21 -19.86 -7.39 9.74
CA ALA A 21 -18.61 -6.82 9.22
C ALA A 21 -17.50 -7.81 9.57
N TRP A 22 -17.07 -8.60 8.57
CA TRP A 22 -15.84 -9.35 8.68
C TRP A 22 -14.69 -8.34 8.71
N ASN A 23 -14.04 -8.19 9.87
CA ASN A 23 -12.72 -7.58 9.92
C ASN A 23 -11.75 -8.58 9.27
N ALA A 24 -11.54 -8.47 7.96
CA ALA A 24 -10.40 -9.11 7.34
C ALA A 24 -9.17 -8.36 7.84
N ASN A 25 -8.37 -8.99 8.71
CA ASN A 25 -7.03 -8.50 8.99
C ASN A 25 -6.28 -8.48 7.66
N ALA A 26 -5.73 -7.31 7.30
CA ALA A 26 -4.92 -7.16 6.11
C ALA A 26 -3.72 -8.12 6.18
N ALA A 27 -3.62 -9.05 5.22
CA ALA A 27 -2.46 -9.93 5.15
C ALA A 27 -1.21 -9.11 4.80
N VAL A 28 -0.14 -9.30 5.58
CA VAL A 28 1.18 -8.74 5.27
C VAL A 28 1.79 -9.61 4.18
N GLN A 29 2.36 -8.96 3.18
CA GLN A 29 3.07 -9.55 2.05
C GLN A 29 4.46 -8.91 1.99
N VAL A 30 5.49 -9.72 1.74
CA VAL A 30 6.85 -9.27 1.47
C VAL A 30 7.17 -9.59 0.02
N LEU A 31 7.72 -8.63 -0.71
CA LEU A 31 8.33 -8.85 -2.02
C LEU A 31 9.84 -8.93 -1.80
N ASP A 32 10.35 -10.15 -1.85
CA ASP A 32 11.75 -10.55 -1.56
C ASP A 32 12.60 -10.74 -2.83
N PHE A 33 11.97 -10.88 -4.01
CA PHE A 33 12.64 -11.01 -5.31
C PHE A 33 13.61 -12.21 -5.46
N ASP A 34 13.76 -13.05 -4.44
CA ASP A 34 14.62 -14.24 -4.42
C ASP A 34 14.37 -15.19 -5.60
N ASP A 35 13.10 -15.36 -5.98
CA ASP A 35 12.69 -16.23 -7.08
C ASP A 35 13.12 -15.72 -8.47
N LEU A 36 13.57 -14.46 -8.55
CA LEU A 36 14.09 -13.85 -9.77
C LEU A 36 15.59 -14.07 -9.93
N ALA A 37 16.31 -14.32 -8.83
CA ALA A 37 17.75 -14.55 -8.84
C ALA A 37 18.07 -16.03 -9.11
N LYS A 38 19.13 -16.24 -9.88
CA LYS A 38 19.68 -17.54 -10.26
C LYS A 38 20.98 -17.77 -9.48
N GLU A 39 21.30 -19.05 -9.28
CA GLU A 39 22.62 -19.46 -8.80
C GLU A 39 23.70 -18.93 -9.76
N GLY A 40 24.81 -18.45 -9.18
CA GLY A 40 25.90 -17.81 -9.91
C GLY A 40 26.02 -16.31 -9.65
N SER A 41 27.05 -15.73 -10.29
CA SER A 41 27.42 -14.33 -10.11
C SER A 41 26.91 -13.45 -11.27
N GLY A 42 26.96 -12.13 -11.09
CA GLY A 42 26.55 -11.13 -12.08
C GLY A 42 25.11 -10.65 -11.91
N ARG A 43 24.47 -10.25 -13.01
CA ARG A 43 23.13 -9.66 -13.03
C ARG A 43 22.37 -9.98 -14.30
N ASP A 44 21.05 -10.06 -14.19
CA ASP A 44 20.13 -10.07 -15.33
C ASP A 44 19.44 -8.73 -15.47
N TYR A 45 19.18 -8.31 -16.71
CA TYR A 45 18.46 -7.07 -16.99
C TYR A 45 17.00 -7.33 -17.36
N ILE A 46 16.13 -6.43 -16.93
CA ILE A 46 14.73 -6.39 -17.33
C ILE A 46 14.55 -5.21 -18.30
N ALA A 47 14.25 -5.55 -19.55
CA ALA A 47 14.19 -4.61 -20.68
C ALA A 47 12.84 -3.89 -20.81
N GLY A 48 11.78 -4.35 -20.14
CA GLY A 48 10.49 -3.67 -20.15
C GLY A 48 10.49 -2.44 -19.23
N PRO A 49 9.85 -1.33 -19.63
CA PRO A 49 9.73 -0.15 -18.76
C PRO A 49 8.83 -0.39 -17.55
N THR A 50 8.00 -1.45 -17.61
CA THR A 50 7.17 -1.94 -16.53
C THR A 50 7.51 -3.40 -16.26
N PHE A 51 7.71 -3.72 -14.98
CA PHE A 51 7.89 -5.07 -14.46
C PHE A 51 6.81 -5.35 -13.41
N GLU A 52 6.14 -6.49 -13.50
CA GLU A 52 5.10 -6.87 -12.54
C GLU A 52 5.57 -8.03 -11.67
N TYR A 53 5.45 -7.89 -10.35
CA TYR A 53 5.85 -8.91 -9.37
C TYR A 53 4.97 -8.83 -8.12
N GLY A 54 4.49 -9.98 -7.63
CA GLY A 54 3.69 -10.06 -6.40
C GLY A 54 2.43 -9.19 -6.36
N GLY A 55 1.82 -8.86 -7.52
CA GLY A 55 0.66 -7.96 -7.60
C GLY A 55 0.99 -6.47 -7.55
N PHE A 56 2.27 -6.13 -7.73
CA PHE A 56 2.77 -4.76 -7.88
C PHE A 56 3.39 -4.56 -9.27
N SER A 57 3.28 -3.33 -9.75
CA SER A 57 3.92 -2.83 -10.95
C SER A 57 5.06 -1.90 -10.56
N PHE A 58 6.24 -2.17 -11.10
CA PHE A 58 7.45 -1.36 -11.01
C PHE A 58 7.64 -0.69 -12.37
N THR A 59 7.46 0.62 -12.44
CA THR A 59 7.47 1.38 -13.70
C THR A 59 8.59 2.42 -13.69
N SER A 60 9.47 2.34 -14.68
CA SER A 60 10.59 3.26 -14.87
C SER A 60 10.18 4.45 -15.72
N ALA A 61 10.55 5.66 -15.29
CA ALA A 61 10.44 6.87 -16.11
C ALA A 61 11.56 7.00 -17.15
N TYR A 62 12.63 6.20 -17.08
CA TYR A 62 13.68 6.17 -18.09
C TYR A 62 13.12 5.58 -19.39
N SER A 63 13.37 6.23 -20.52
CA SER A 63 12.76 5.92 -21.80
C SER A 63 13.50 4.86 -22.63
N GLU A 64 14.71 4.50 -22.24
CA GLU A 64 15.55 3.52 -22.94
C GLU A 64 15.75 2.27 -22.10
N SER A 65 16.23 1.19 -22.73
CA SER A 65 16.47 -0.10 -22.09
C SER A 65 17.97 -0.32 -21.80
N PRO A 66 18.32 -1.08 -20.74
CA PRO A 66 17.44 -1.79 -19.81
C PRO A 66 16.85 -0.86 -18.75
N HIS A 67 15.77 -1.23 -18.06
CA HIS A 67 15.15 -0.37 -17.02
C HIS A 67 15.49 -0.82 -15.61
N PHE A 68 15.50 -2.13 -15.40
CA PHE A 68 15.78 -2.73 -14.10
C PHE A 68 16.84 -3.81 -14.23
N LEU A 69 17.34 -4.26 -13.09
CA LEU A 69 18.21 -5.42 -12.99
C LEU A 69 17.91 -6.21 -11.73
N ILE A 70 18.28 -7.49 -11.78
CA ILE A 70 18.32 -8.40 -10.64
C ILE A 70 19.78 -8.79 -10.43
N TRP A 71 20.30 -8.61 -9.21
CA TRP A 71 21.59 -9.19 -8.84
C TRP A 71 21.42 -10.69 -8.57
N GLN A 72 22.37 -11.50 -9.06
CA GLN A 72 22.33 -12.94 -8.87
C GLN A 72 22.86 -13.35 -7.48
N GLN A 73 22.56 -14.57 -7.06
CA GLN A 73 22.74 -15.04 -5.69
C GLN A 73 24.18 -14.91 -5.18
N ASP A 74 25.18 -15.14 -6.06
CA ASP A 74 26.60 -15.10 -5.72
C ASP A 74 27.31 -13.83 -6.25
N ALA A 75 26.56 -12.81 -6.65
CA ALA A 75 27.15 -11.53 -7.06
C ALA A 75 27.69 -10.81 -5.82
N VAL A 76 28.95 -10.37 -5.85
CA VAL A 76 29.53 -9.62 -4.72
C VAL A 76 28.82 -8.27 -4.52
N GLU A 77 28.25 -7.74 -5.59
CA GLU A 77 27.42 -6.54 -5.58
C GLU A 77 26.04 -6.77 -4.97
N ASN A 78 25.60 -8.02 -4.83
CA ASN A 78 24.32 -8.35 -4.21
C ASN A 78 24.40 -8.15 -2.70
N ALA A 79 23.51 -7.31 -2.15
CA ALA A 79 23.40 -7.08 -0.72
C ALA A 79 22.69 -8.22 0.03
N ASP A 80 21.97 -9.09 -0.69
CA ASP A 80 21.32 -10.29 -0.15
C ASP A 80 21.95 -11.58 -0.70
N GLN A 81 23.02 -12.04 -0.06
CA GLN A 81 23.78 -13.20 -0.51
C GLN A 81 22.96 -14.49 -0.40
N GLY A 82 22.83 -15.21 -1.52
CA GLY A 82 21.98 -16.41 -1.63
C GLY A 82 20.55 -16.13 -2.10
N GLY A 83 20.11 -14.87 -2.07
CA GLY A 83 18.83 -14.39 -2.58
C GLY A 83 19.00 -13.43 -3.75
N GLY A 84 18.05 -12.53 -3.94
CA GLY A 84 18.02 -11.61 -5.08
C GLY A 84 17.60 -10.20 -4.73
N THR A 85 18.36 -9.19 -5.15
CA THR A 85 17.93 -7.80 -5.01
C THR A 85 17.50 -7.18 -6.33
N PHE A 86 16.48 -6.33 -6.26
CA PHE A 86 15.93 -5.61 -7.40
C PHE A 86 16.49 -4.19 -7.46
N ALA A 87 16.87 -3.70 -8.65
CA ALA A 87 17.37 -2.33 -8.75
C ALA A 87 16.90 -1.57 -9.99
N HIS A 88 16.74 -0.27 -9.81
CA HIS A 88 16.59 0.73 -10.87
C HIS A 88 17.77 1.70 -10.80
N ARG A 89 18.55 1.80 -11.89
CA ARG A 89 19.87 2.46 -11.90
C ARG A 89 19.96 3.70 -12.76
N TRP A 90 18.83 4.38 -13.00
CA TRP A 90 18.80 5.51 -13.93
C TRP A 90 18.56 6.82 -13.20
N ASP A 91 19.65 7.61 -13.09
CA ASP A 91 19.66 8.93 -12.50
C ASP A 91 18.51 9.80 -12.98
N ARG A 92 17.87 10.55 -12.07
CA ARG A 92 16.83 11.55 -12.37
C ARG A 92 15.55 10.99 -13.00
N PHE A 93 15.47 9.70 -13.26
CA PHE A 93 14.27 9.02 -13.74
C PHE A 93 13.73 8.18 -12.59
N PRO A 94 12.60 8.54 -11.98
CA PRO A 94 12.07 7.74 -10.88
C PRO A 94 11.61 6.37 -11.36
N MET A 95 11.79 5.37 -10.50
CA MET A 95 10.95 4.18 -10.50
C MET A 95 9.70 4.45 -9.67
N THR A 96 8.53 4.02 -10.13
CA THR A 96 7.26 4.10 -9.40
C THR A 96 6.71 2.70 -9.15
N ILE A 97 6.32 2.42 -7.91
CA ILE A 97 5.75 1.16 -7.45
C ILE A 97 4.28 1.40 -7.08
N SER A 98 3.38 0.61 -7.65
CA SER A 98 1.94 0.66 -7.36
C SER A 98 1.31 -0.74 -7.46
N ARG A 99 0.11 -0.93 -6.92
CA ARG A 99 -0.65 -2.19 -7.13
C ARG A 99 -1.10 -2.30 -8.59
N THR A 100 -1.00 -3.49 -9.18
CA THR A 100 -1.42 -3.74 -10.58
C THR A 100 -2.92 -3.55 -10.79
N ASN A 101 -3.73 -3.80 -9.75
CA ASN A 101 -5.17 -3.59 -9.78
C ASN A 101 -5.62 -2.16 -9.44
N GLY A 102 -4.67 -1.25 -9.17
CA GLY A 102 -4.95 0.14 -8.80
C GLY A 102 -5.48 0.34 -7.36
N ALA A 103 -5.56 -0.70 -6.54
CA ALA A 103 -5.95 -0.58 -5.14
C ALA A 103 -4.89 0.16 -4.32
N LEU A 104 -5.32 0.74 -3.19
CA LEU A 104 -4.41 1.31 -2.21
C LEU A 104 -3.70 0.22 -1.41
N PHE A 105 -2.51 0.52 -0.90
CA PHE A 105 -1.74 -0.36 -0.05
C PHE A 105 -1.12 0.40 1.13
N ASP A 106 -0.83 -0.32 2.19
CA ASP A 106 -0.04 0.21 3.30
C ASP A 106 1.40 -0.30 3.13
N LEU A 107 2.37 0.59 3.31
CA LEU A 107 3.81 0.30 3.21
C LEU A 107 4.43 0.36 4.59
N VAL A 108 4.92 -0.79 5.07
CA VAL A 108 5.54 -0.92 6.38
C VAL A 108 7.01 -0.53 6.29
N SER A 109 7.75 -1.21 5.42
CA SER A 109 9.18 -1.01 5.21
C SER A 109 9.65 -1.58 3.88
N PHE A 110 10.88 -1.28 3.53
CA PHE A 110 11.66 -2.05 2.56
C PHE A 110 13.14 -1.96 2.96
N ASP A 111 13.91 -2.94 2.50
CA ASP A 111 15.34 -2.98 2.70
C ASP A 111 16.05 -2.40 1.48
N PHE A 112 17.18 -1.72 1.70
CA PHE A 112 17.97 -1.13 0.62
C PHE A 112 19.45 -1.13 0.94
N ALA A 113 20.27 -1.02 -0.11
CA ALA A 113 21.72 -0.85 -0.02
C ALA A 113 22.22 -0.04 -1.23
N ASP A 114 23.46 0.44 -1.18
CA ASP A 114 24.09 0.98 -2.38
C ASP A 114 24.17 -0.09 -3.47
N ILE A 115 24.03 0.32 -4.74
CA ILE A 115 23.86 -0.58 -5.90
C ILE A 115 24.95 -1.65 -6.08
N VAL A 116 26.14 -1.44 -5.52
CA VAL A 116 27.26 -2.39 -5.61
C VAL A 116 27.68 -2.95 -4.24
N ASN A 117 26.86 -2.74 -3.21
CA ASN A 117 27.07 -3.24 -1.86
C ASN A 117 28.47 -2.92 -1.28
N SER A 118 28.95 -1.71 -1.54
CA SER A 118 30.31 -1.28 -1.19
C SER A 118 30.41 -0.60 0.17
N GLY A 119 29.27 -0.29 0.80
CA GLY A 119 29.20 0.58 1.97
C GLY A 119 29.30 2.05 1.62
N ALA A 120 28.86 2.43 0.43
CA ALA A 120 28.79 3.83 0.04
C ALA A 120 27.56 4.51 0.66
N ARG A 121 27.73 5.72 1.18
CA ARG A 121 26.58 6.57 1.54
C ARG A 121 25.88 7.03 0.28
N SER A 122 24.61 6.68 0.15
CA SER A 122 23.76 6.98 -1.00
C SER A 122 22.42 7.50 -0.52
N THR A 123 22.02 8.65 -1.02
CA THR A 123 20.76 9.34 -0.75
C THR A 123 19.85 9.21 -1.97
N ASN A 124 18.58 8.92 -1.74
CA ASN A 124 17.54 9.02 -2.77
C ASN A 124 16.40 9.89 -2.27
N GLN A 125 15.68 10.50 -3.21
CA GLN A 125 14.43 11.16 -2.92
C GLN A 125 13.27 10.17 -3.11
N LEU A 126 12.35 10.16 -2.16
CA LEU A 126 11.14 9.37 -2.19
C LEU A 126 9.93 10.30 -2.31
N ALA A 127 8.96 9.87 -3.11
CA ALA A 127 7.66 10.53 -3.25
C ALA A 127 6.55 9.52 -2.99
N LEU A 128 5.73 9.76 -1.97
CA LEU A 128 4.63 8.88 -1.57
C LEU A 128 3.31 9.57 -1.93
N THR A 129 2.60 9.02 -2.91
CA THR A 129 1.30 9.52 -3.33
C THR A 129 0.19 8.70 -2.67
N TYR A 130 -0.71 9.39 -1.99
CA TYR A 130 -1.82 8.81 -1.24
C TYR A 130 -3.10 8.75 -2.09
N GLY A 131 -4.06 7.93 -1.66
CA GLY A 131 -5.35 7.80 -2.34
C GLY A 131 -6.17 9.09 -2.42
N ASP A 132 -5.94 10.04 -1.50
CA ASP A 132 -6.56 11.37 -1.48
C ASP A 132 -5.89 12.39 -2.43
N GLY A 133 -4.84 11.98 -3.15
CA GLY A 133 -4.07 12.81 -4.07
C GLY A 133 -2.93 13.60 -3.42
N ARG A 134 -2.78 13.57 -2.09
CA ARG A 134 -1.63 14.18 -1.41
C ARG A 134 -0.35 13.45 -1.81
N THR A 135 0.76 14.18 -1.92
CA THR A 135 2.10 13.59 -2.07
C THR A 135 3.03 14.08 -0.97
N GLU A 136 3.71 13.16 -0.31
CA GLU A 136 4.76 13.41 0.68
C GLU A 136 6.12 13.20 0.03
N TYR A 137 7.06 14.12 0.28
CA TYR A 137 8.44 14.04 -0.22
C TYR A 137 9.41 14.00 0.95
N PHE A 138 10.37 13.10 0.90
CA PHE A 138 11.50 13.07 1.82
C PHE A 138 12.71 12.43 1.15
N SER A 139 13.87 12.51 1.80
CA SER A 139 15.05 11.77 1.39
C SER A 139 15.40 10.73 2.45
N ALA A 140 15.94 9.60 2.02
CA ALA A 140 16.61 8.64 2.89
C ALA A 140 18.05 8.47 2.41
N THR A 141 18.96 8.26 3.35
CA THR A 141 20.41 8.15 3.12
C THR A 141 20.90 6.89 3.81
N SER A 142 21.70 6.09 3.10
CA SER A 142 22.24 4.88 3.69
C SER A 142 23.23 5.14 4.83
N ASP A 143 23.37 4.17 5.72
CA ASP A 143 24.26 4.25 6.88
C ASP A 143 25.76 4.28 6.51
N GLY A 144 26.09 3.84 5.29
CA GLY A 144 27.46 3.74 4.76
C GLY A 144 28.17 2.45 5.17
N LEU A 145 27.43 1.39 5.42
CA LEU A 145 27.92 0.03 5.62
C LEU A 145 27.46 -0.86 4.48
N ALA A 146 28.23 -1.92 4.19
CA ALA A 146 27.80 -2.94 3.26
C ALA A 146 26.74 -3.82 3.92
N GLY A 147 25.74 -4.24 3.14
CA GLY A 147 24.57 -4.99 3.56
C GLY A 147 23.28 -4.20 3.38
N LEU A 148 22.17 -4.91 3.44
CA LEU A 148 20.83 -4.32 3.47
C LEU A 148 20.58 -3.61 4.80
N GLU A 149 19.94 -2.45 4.75
CA GLU A 149 19.35 -1.77 5.89
C GLU A 149 17.86 -1.51 5.67
N THR A 150 17.09 -1.50 6.75
CA THR A 150 15.63 -1.35 6.68
C THR A 150 15.18 0.10 6.80
N LEU A 151 14.46 0.59 5.78
CA LEU A 151 13.72 1.86 5.87
C LEU A 151 12.28 1.61 6.34
N HIS A 152 11.99 1.95 7.58
CA HIS A 152 10.63 1.92 8.10
C HIS A 152 9.83 3.17 7.71
N LEU A 153 8.72 2.97 7.01
CA LEU A 153 7.82 4.04 6.56
C LEU A 153 6.50 4.05 7.32
N ASN A 154 5.89 2.89 7.57
CA ASN A 154 4.62 2.79 8.29
C ASN A 154 3.54 3.75 7.74
N ARG A 155 3.39 3.80 6.42
CA ARG A 155 2.43 4.68 5.74
C ARG A 155 1.24 3.87 5.25
N THR A 156 0.04 4.42 5.43
CA THR A 156 -1.22 3.76 5.06
C THR A 156 -1.92 4.49 3.92
N GLY A 157 -2.65 3.75 3.09
CA GLY A 157 -3.50 4.33 2.04
C GLY A 157 -2.70 4.92 0.87
N LEU A 158 -1.54 4.33 0.57
CA LEU A 158 -0.71 4.73 -0.56
C LEU A 158 -1.31 4.23 -1.87
N LYS A 159 -1.28 5.11 -2.87
CA LYS A 159 -1.52 4.79 -4.27
C LYS A 159 -0.23 4.35 -4.95
N SER A 160 0.88 5.01 -4.61
CA SER A 160 2.21 4.68 -5.14
C SER A 160 3.32 5.22 -4.27
N ILE A 161 4.50 4.63 -4.41
CA ILE A 161 5.78 5.17 -3.97
C ILE A 161 6.68 5.32 -5.19
N SER A 162 7.36 6.45 -5.31
CA SER A 162 8.40 6.65 -6.31
C SER A 162 9.75 6.86 -5.64
N ILE A 163 10.79 6.21 -6.17
CA ILE A 163 12.18 6.34 -5.74
C ILE A 163 12.95 6.99 -6.89
N ALA A 164 13.56 8.14 -6.63
CA ALA A 164 14.35 8.88 -7.59
C ALA A 164 15.81 8.94 -7.13
N ALA A 165 16.69 8.34 -7.94
CA ALA A 165 18.12 8.42 -7.70
C ALA A 165 18.67 9.82 -7.95
N PHE A 166 19.33 10.37 -6.93
CA PHE A 166 20.34 11.39 -7.13
C PHE A 166 21.46 10.81 -7.98
N SER A 167 22.24 11.68 -8.63
CA SER A 167 23.19 11.21 -9.64
C SER A 167 24.23 10.27 -9.03
N ARG A 168 24.30 9.03 -9.54
CA ARG A 168 25.20 7.97 -9.09
C ARG A 168 24.92 7.45 -7.67
N GLU A 169 23.72 7.69 -7.15
CA GLU A 169 23.29 7.24 -5.83
C GLU A 169 22.20 6.16 -5.99
N TRP A 170 22.46 5.13 -6.81
CA TRP A 170 21.48 4.07 -7.05
C TRP A 170 21.38 3.11 -5.87
N TRP A 171 20.18 2.62 -5.65
CA TRP A 171 19.90 1.57 -4.68
C TRP A 171 19.55 0.26 -5.36
N GLN A 172 19.98 -0.82 -4.73
CA GLN A 172 19.28 -2.09 -4.79
C GLN A 172 18.28 -2.13 -3.63
N ILE A 173 17.12 -2.74 -3.84
CA ILE A 173 16.05 -2.87 -2.86
C ILE A 173 15.65 -4.34 -2.69
N ASP A 174 15.13 -4.65 -1.52
CA ASP A 174 14.64 -5.96 -1.12
C ASP A 174 13.54 -5.85 -0.04
N ASN A 175 12.90 -6.95 0.32
CA ASN A 175 11.95 -7.12 1.42
C ASN A 175 10.88 -6.01 1.49
N PHE A 176 10.28 -5.70 0.34
CA PHE A 176 9.25 -4.66 0.24
C PHE A 176 7.98 -5.13 0.95
N THR A 177 7.81 -4.68 2.19
CA THR A 177 6.81 -5.19 3.14
C THR A 177 5.56 -4.31 3.11
N VAL A 178 4.46 -4.91 2.68
CA VAL A 178 3.19 -4.22 2.40
C VAL A 178 2.02 -4.98 3.00
N SER A 179 0.90 -4.29 3.16
CA SER A 179 -0.38 -4.94 3.44
C SER A 179 -1.50 -4.29 2.64
N SER A 180 -2.65 -4.96 2.56
CA SER A 180 -3.84 -4.35 1.95
C SER A 180 -4.30 -3.17 2.79
N SER A 181 -4.48 -2.00 2.17
CA SER A 181 -4.99 -0.86 2.89
C SER A 181 -6.45 -1.11 3.26
N ALA A 182 -6.76 -1.13 4.56
CA ALA A 182 -8.13 -1.26 5.01
C ALA A 182 -8.92 -0.04 4.55
N ALA A 183 -10.07 -0.24 3.91
CA ALA A 183 -10.96 0.85 3.56
C ALA A 183 -11.40 1.57 4.85
N VAL A 184 -10.85 2.76 5.10
CA VAL A 184 -11.38 3.65 6.12
C VAL A 184 -12.80 4.01 5.68
N PRO A 185 -13.85 3.78 6.48
CA PRO A 185 -15.21 4.13 6.09
C PRO A 185 -15.25 5.61 5.70
N GLU A 186 -15.58 5.87 4.45
CA GLU A 186 -15.51 7.22 3.90
C GLU A 186 -16.38 8.18 4.73
N PRO A 187 -16.03 9.48 4.81
CA PRO A 187 -16.86 10.48 5.49
C PRO A 187 -18.33 10.48 5.01
N ALA A 188 -18.58 10.08 3.76
CA ALA A 188 -19.93 9.88 3.23
C ALA A 188 -20.70 8.77 3.96
N THR A 189 -20.04 7.67 4.34
CA THR A 189 -20.65 6.60 5.15
C THR A 189 -21.06 7.15 6.52
N TRP A 190 -20.20 7.94 7.16
CA TRP A 190 -20.53 8.61 8.42
C TRP A 190 -21.70 9.59 8.25
N ALA A 191 -21.71 10.37 7.17
CA ALA A 191 -22.80 11.28 6.86
C ALA A 191 -24.13 10.54 6.63
N MET A 192 -24.12 9.42 5.91
CA MET A 192 -25.30 8.58 5.69
C MET A 192 -25.81 7.94 6.99
N MET A 193 -24.91 7.50 7.87
CA MET A 193 -25.29 7.00 9.20
C MET A 193 -25.91 8.12 10.04
N ILE A 194 -25.28 9.31 10.08
CA ILE A 194 -25.79 10.47 10.81
C ILE A 194 -27.14 10.91 10.25
N MET A 195 -27.31 10.96 8.93
CA MET A 195 -28.59 11.29 8.31
C MET A 195 -29.66 10.23 8.60
N GLY A 196 -29.32 8.95 8.54
CA GLY A 196 -30.23 7.85 8.87
C GLY A 196 -30.68 7.89 10.33
N PHE A 197 -29.73 7.91 11.28
CA PHE A 197 -30.04 7.99 12.71
C PHE A 197 -30.69 9.32 13.09
N GLY A 198 -30.25 10.43 12.51
CA GLY A 198 -30.85 11.75 12.69
C GLY A 198 -32.30 11.81 12.20
N GLY A 199 -32.59 11.20 11.05
CA GLY A 199 -33.96 11.09 10.52
C GLY A 199 -34.89 10.25 11.40
N ILE A 200 -34.40 9.13 11.92
CA ILE A 200 -35.16 8.29 12.88
C ILE A 200 -35.40 9.05 14.19
N GLY A 201 -34.38 9.73 14.73
CA GLY A 201 -34.52 10.55 15.93
C GLY A 201 -35.53 11.69 15.77
N ALA A 202 -35.51 12.37 14.62
CA ALA A 202 -36.43 13.46 14.31
C ALA A 202 -37.89 13.00 14.23
N THR A 203 -38.13 11.85 13.59
CA THR A 203 -39.49 11.28 13.48
C THR A 203 -40.04 10.82 14.83
N LEU A 204 -39.22 10.20 15.69
CA LEU A 204 -39.60 9.83 17.06
C LEU A 204 -39.94 11.06 17.92
N ARG A 205 -39.17 12.15 17.79
CA ARG A 205 -39.42 13.40 18.52
C ARG A 205 -40.74 14.03 18.12
N ARG A 206 -41.06 14.07 16.82
CA ARG A 206 -42.34 14.60 16.31
C ARG A 206 -43.55 13.83 16.83
N ARG A 207 -43.48 12.50 16.95
CA ARG A 207 -44.58 11.68 17.49
C ARG A 207 -44.85 11.94 18.97
N ARG A 208 -43.82 12.21 19.78
CA ARG A 208 -43.99 12.57 21.20
C ARG A 208 -44.68 13.92 21.38
N THR A 209 -44.36 14.91 20.55
CA THR A 209 -45.01 16.23 20.62
C THR A 209 -46.49 16.17 20.24
N MET A 210 -46.87 15.30 19.30
CA MET A 210 -48.28 15.11 18.91
C MET A 210 -49.10 14.29 19.92
N ALA A 211 -48.46 13.56 20.84
CA ALA A 211 -49.15 12.79 21.88
C ALA A 211 -49.34 13.56 23.20
N LEU A 212 -48.74 14.75 23.33
CA LEU A 212 -48.85 15.65 24.49
C LEU A 212 -49.79 16.85 24.23
N ALA A 213 -50.45 16.89 23.07
CA ALA A 213 -51.48 17.86 22.69
C ALA A 213 -52.84 17.15 22.64
#